data_AF-A0A0A2BMI2-F1
#
_entry.id   AF-A0A0A2BMI2-F1
#
_cell.length_a   1.000
_cell.length_b   1.000
_cell.length_c   1.000
_cell.angle_alpha   90.00
_cell.angle_beta   90.00
_cell.angle_gamma   90.00
#
_symmetry.space_group_name_H-M   'P 1'
#
loop_
_entity.id
_entity.type
_entity.pdbx_description
1 polymer ?
#
loop_
_entity_poly.entity_id
_entity_poly.type
_entity_poly.pdbx_seq_one_letter_code
_entity_poly.pdbx_strand_id
1 'polypeptide(L)'
;MTKPEKTLIQAKVFEFAFNELVRSKRSTFQPEWTIDSWAKFLIWVALNCGLSGDRENLEFFAESLGAALTTRMRKKFFERTLESLSVHLVADPAESQILLMSIKDPKELTPEKALQVLGKVGLSERALLDMTKWVIDEGLIAIPWKSSETGS
;
A
#
# COMPACT_ATOMS: atom_id res chain seq x y z
N MET A 1 25.50 -8.42 24.86
CA MET A 1 24.27 -7.94 24.19
C MET A 1 23.49 -7.06 25.15
N THR A 2 23.42 -5.75 24.87
CA THR A 2 22.81 -4.74 25.75
C THR A 2 21.27 -4.77 25.64
N LYS A 3 20.55 -4.24 26.63
CA LYS A 3 19.07 -4.12 26.59
C LYS A 3 18.57 -3.38 25.33
N PRO A 4 19.21 -2.28 24.88
CA PRO A 4 18.88 -1.62 23.61
C PRO A 4 18.97 -2.54 22.38
N GLU A 5 20.00 -3.39 22.31
CA GLU A 5 20.18 -4.33 21.19
C GLU A 5 19.07 -5.38 21.14
N LYS A 6 18.63 -5.87 22.31
CA LYS A 6 17.50 -6.82 22.39
C LYS A 6 16.20 -6.19 21.89
N THR A 7 15.88 -4.97 22.33
CA THR A 7 14.68 -4.25 21.89
C THR A 7 14.72 -3.97 20.38
N LEU A 8 15.88 -3.61 19.84
CA LEU A 8 16.05 -3.38 18.40
C LEU A 8 15.76 -4.64 17.57
N ILE A 9 16.26 -5.80 17.99
CA ILE A 9 16.00 -7.06 17.29
C ILE A 9 14.51 -7.41 17.37
N GLN A 10 13.87 -7.26 18.53
CA GLN A 10 12.43 -7.50 18.67
C GLN A 10 11.60 -6.62 17.74
N ALA A 11 11.94 -5.33 17.65
CA ALA A 11 11.28 -4.40 16.72
C ALA A 11 11.44 -4.85 15.27
N LYS A 12 12.65 -5.23 14.84
CA LYS A 12 12.91 -5.71 13.47
C LYS A 12 12.15 -6.99 13.14
N VAL A 13 12.11 -7.95 14.07
CA VAL A 13 11.36 -9.21 13.87
C VAL A 13 9.86 -8.91 13.74
N PHE A 14 9.32 -8.05 14.60
CA PHE A 14 7.93 -7.62 14.52
C PHE A 14 7.63 -6.93 13.18
N GLU A 15 8.46 -5.98 12.76
CA GLU A 15 8.31 -5.29 11.47
C GLU A 15 8.36 -6.25 10.29
N PHE A 16 9.27 -7.22 10.29
CA PHE A 16 9.34 -8.24 9.26
C PHE A 16 8.05 -9.07 9.22
N ALA A 17 7.63 -9.65 10.36
CA ALA A 17 6.45 -10.50 10.43
C ALA A 17 5.19 -9.75 9.96
N PHE A 18 5.08 -8.48 10.32
CA PHE A 18 3.93 -7.68 9.97
C PHE A 18 3.91 -7.26 8.51
N ASN A 19 5.06 -6.92 7.94
CA ASN A 19 5.19 -6.68 6.50
C ASN A 19 4.83 -7.91 5.68
N GLU A 20 5.24 -9.11 6.12
CA GLU A 20 4.88 -10.37 5.46
C GLU A 20 3.39 -10.71 5.62
N LEU A 21 2.79 -10.43 6.78
CA LEU A 21 1.35 -10.56 6.98
C LEU A 21 0.57 -9.72 5.96
N VAL A 22 0.93 -8.44 5.84
CA VAL A 22 0.31 -7.53 4.87
C VAL A 22 0.50 -8.05 3.44
N ARG A 23 1.73 -8.40 3.05
CA ARG A 23 2.04 -8.90 1.70
C ARG A 23 1.26 -10.14 1.32
N SER A 24 1.12 -11.09 2.24
CA SER A 24 0.46 -12.38 2.00
C SER A 24 -1.06 -12.30 2.00
N LYS A 25 -1.66 -11.31 2.68
CA LYS A 25 -3.12 -11.20 2.82
C LYS A 25 -3.77 -10.13 1.97
N ARG A 26 -3.06 -9.06 1.57
CA ARG A 26 -3.67 -7.90 0.90
C ARG A 26 -4.56 -8.23 -0.32
N SER A 27 -4.22 -9.24 -1.12
CA SER A 27 -5.01 -9.62 -2.30
C SER A 27 -6.31 -10.39 -1.97
N THR A 28 -6.49 -10.85 -0.73
CA THR A 28 -7.73 -11.51 -0.31
C THR A 28 -8.88 -10.52 -0.05
N PHE A 29 -8.58 -9.22 0.05
CA PHE A 29 -9.56 -8.18 0.36
C PHE A 29 -9.92 -7.41 -0.90
N GLN A 30 -10.98 -7.85 -1.56
CA GLN A 30 -11.50 -7.24 -2.78
C GLN A 30 -12.57 -6.18 -2.47
N PRO A 31 -12.71 -5.12 -3.30
CA PRO A 31 -11.85 -4.80 -4.45
C PRO A 31 -10.47 -4.27 -4.02
N GLU A 32 -9.38 -4.72 -4.65
CA GLU A 32 -8.03 -4.18 -4.35
C GLU A 32 -7.96 -2.67 -4.60
N TRP A 33 -6.99 -2.00 -3.96
CA TRP A 33 -6.70 -0.58 -4.15
C TRP A 33 -7.83 0.36 -3.72
N THR A 34 -8.58 -0.04 -2.68
CA THR A 34 -9.70 0.71 -2.12
C THR A 34 -9.53 0.95 -0.63
N ILE A 35 -10.16 2.01 -0.12
CA ILE A 35 -10.22 2.26 1.34
C ILE A 35 -10.89 1.08 2.04
N ASP A 36 -11.91 0.50 1.41
CA ASP A 36 -12.64 -0.67 1.91
C ASP A 36 -11.75 -1.92 2.06
N SER A 37 -10.87 -2.22 1.08
CA SER A 37 -9.92 -3.34 1.20
C SER A 37 -8.97 -3.21 2.38
N TRP A 38 -8.53 -1.97 2.66
CA TRP A 38 -7.72 -1.66 3.83
C TRP A 38 -8.50 -1.81 5.14
N ALA A 39 -9.75 -1.31 5.19
CA ALA A 39 -10.61 -1.47 6.35
C ALA A 39 -10.90 -2.94 6.66
N LYS A 40 -11.24 -3.75 5.64
CA LYS A 40 -11.45 -5.20 5.76
C LYS A 40 -10.21 -5.91 6.29
N PHE A 41 -9.02 -5.52 5.83
CA PHE A 41 -7.77 -6.05 6.36
C PHE A 41 -7.59 -5.72 7.84
N LEU A 42 -7.80 -4.46 8.24
CA LEU A 42 -7.69 -4.08 9.65
C LEU A 42 -8.69 -4.82 10.55
N ILE A 43 -9.94 -4.95 10.11
CA ILE A 43 -10.96 -5.75 10.80
C ILE A 43 -10.48 -7.20 10.94
N TRP A 44 -9.99 -7.79 9.85
CA TRP A 44 -9.46 -9.16 9.89
C TRP A 44 -8.30 -9.30 10.89
N VAL A 45 -7.35 -8.37 10.92
CA VAL A 45 -6.26 -8.40 11.91
C VAL A 45 -6.81 -8.29 13.33
N ALA A 46 -7.74 -7.37 13.61
CA ALA A 46 -8.34 -7.19 14.93
C ALA A 46 -9.00 -8.48 15.43
N LEU A 47 -9.79 -9.13 14.57
CA LEU A 47 -10.45 -10.40 14.88
C LEU A 47 -9.44 -11.52 15.16
N ASN A 48 -8.34 -11.58 14.40
CA ASN A 48 -7.27 -12.57 14.63
C ASN A 48 -6.42 -12.27 15.87
N CYS A 49 -6.49 -11.04 16.38
CA CYS A 49 -5.93 -10.66 17.68
C CYS A 49 -6.88 -10.95 18.86
N GLY A 50 -8.07 -11.50 18.61
CA GLY A 50 -9.03 -11.90 19.64
C GLY A 50 -10.06 -10.84 20.03
N LEU A 51 -10.14 -9.73 19.29
CA LEU A 51 -11.20 -8.74 19.47
C LEU A 51 -12.49 -9.18 18.74
N SER A 52 -13.62 -8.63 19.19
CA SER A 52 -14.90 -8.76 18.49
C SER A 52 -15.03 -7.75 17.34
N GLY A 53 -15.95 -8.02 16.43
CA GLY A 53 -16.18 -7.19 15.23
C GLY A 53 -17.11 -6.01 15.42
N ASP A 54 -17.49 -5.70 16.66
CA ASP A 54 -18.26 -4.49 16.97
C ASP A 54 -17.40 -3.24 16.86
N ARG A 55 -18.07 -2.12 16.61
CA ARG A 55 -17.43 -0.84 16.32
C ARG A 55 -16.47 -0.38 17.43
N GLU A 56 -16.87 -0.51 18.70
CA GLU A 56 -16.07 -0.05 19.83
C GLU A 56 -14.74 -0.80 19.91
N ASN A 57 -14.75 -2.13 19.77
CA ASN A 57 -13.53 -2.93 19.75
C ASN A 57 -12.63 -2.63 18.53
N LEU A 58 -13.22 -2.38 17.36
CA LEU A 58 -12.46 -2.04 16.16
C LEU A 58 -11.82 -0.65 16.25
N GLU A 59 -12.53 0.33 16.81
CA GLU A 59 -11.98 1.67 17.09
C GLU A 59 -10.86 1.58 18.13
N PHE A 60 -11.06 0.84 19.22
CA PHE A 60 -10.02 0.59 20.24
C PHE A 60 -8.77 -0.10 19.66
N PHE A 61 -8.94 -1.06 18.75
CA PHE A 61 -7.82 -1.70 18.05
C PHE A 61 -7.02 -0.71 17.21
N ALA A 62 -7.71 0.11 16.40
CA ALA A 62 -7.07 1.10 15.54
C ALA A 62 -6.31 2.16 16.37
N GLU A 63 -6.87 2.59 17.49
CA GLU A 63 -6.21 3.48 18.45
C GLU A 63 -4.98 2.83 19.09
N SER A 64 -5.11 1.57 19.50
CA SER A 64 -4.04 0.80 20.16
C SER A 64 -2.83 0.53 19.26
N LEU A 65 -3.03 0.38 17.94
CA LEU A 65 -1.93 0.31 16.97
C LEU A 65 -1.12 1.61 16.94
N GLY A 66 -1.81 2.74 17.14
CA GLY A 66 -1.23 4.08 17.05
C GLY A 66 -0.88 4.50 15.61
N ALA A 67 -0.84 5.81 15.39
CA ALA A 67 -0.67 6.39 14.05
C ALA A 67 0.59 5.89 13.33
N ALA A 68 1.71 5.75 14.04
CA ALA A 68 2.97 5.36 13.43
C ALA A 68 2.94 3.96 12.79
N LEU A 69 2.36 2.97 13.48
CA LEU A 69 2.26 1.61 12.96
C LEU A 69 1.21 1.51 11.86
N THR A 70 0.04 2.15 12.08
CA THR A 70 -1.06 2.19 11.10
C THR A 70 -0.60 2.77 9.76
N THR A 71 0.13 3.89 9.77
CA THR A 71 0.68 4.49 8.55
C THR A 71 1.65 3.56 7.82
N ARG A 72 2.54 2.88 8.56
CA ARG A 72 3.50 1.93 7.95
C ARG A 72 2.79 0.74 7.31
N MET A 73 1.78 0.17 7.98
CA MET A 73 0.97 -0.91 7.43
C MET A 73 0.25 -0.48 6.17
N ARG A 74 -0.39 0.70 6.20
CA ARG A 74 -1.17 1.22 5.09
C ARG A 74 -0.28 1.43 3.86
N LYS A 75 0.89 2.04 4.05
CA LYS A 75 1.92 2.13 3.00
C LYS A 75 2.26 0.75 2.44
N LYS A 76 2.49 -0.24 3.32
CA LYS A 76 2.83 -1.59 2.89
C LYS A 76 1.70 -2.29 2.13
N PHE A 77 0.46 -2.02 2.53
CA PHE A 77 -0.74 -2.59 1.94
C PHE A 77 -0.93 -2.08 0.50
N PHE A 78 -0.66 -0.80 0.26
CA PHE A 78 -0.82 -0.13 -1.03
C PHE A 78 0.47 0.04 -1.84
N GLU A 79 1.57 -0.62 -1.47
CA GLU A 79 2.78 -0.64 -2.30
C GLU A 79 2.98 -2.00 -3.01
N ARG A 80 3.61 -1.98 -4.18
CA ARG A 80 4.08 -3.20 -4.87
C ARG A 80 5.47 -2.95 -5.40
N THR A 81 6.33 -3.95 -5.32
CA THR A 81 7.59 -3.98 -6.05
C THR A 81 7.45 -5.02 -7.15
N LEU A 82 7.56 -4.57 -8.40
CA LEU A 82 7.49 -5.41 -9.59
C LEU A 82 8.91 -5.61 -10.11
N GLU A 83 9.64 -6.57 -9.55
CA GLU A 83 11.04 -6.85 -9.88
C GLU A 83 11.25 -7.11 -11.38
N SER A 84 10.33 -7.84 -12.02
CA SER A 84 10.38 -8.12 -13.46
C SER A 84 10.28 -6.86 -14.32
N LEU A 85 9.76 -5.77 -13.76
CA LEU A 85 9.62 -4.47 -14.41
C LEU A 85 10.54 -3.42 -13.77
N SER A 86 11.38 -3.74 -12.79
CA SER A 86 12.20 -2.75 -12.07
C SER A 86 11.41 -1.53 -11.57
N VAL A 87 10.14 -1.70 -11.14
CA VAL A 87 9.27 -0.61 -10.71
C VAL A 87 8.78 -0.81 -9.28
N HIS A 88 8.86 0.25 -8.48
CA HIS A 88 8.16 0.37 -7.21
C HIS A 88 6.91 1.22 -7.41
N LEU A 89 5.76 0.69 -7.00
CA LEU A 89 4.44 1.30 -7.13
C LEU A 89 3.91 1.63 -5.74
N VAL A 90 3.35 2.82 -5.58
CA VAL A 90 2.53 3.23 -4.42
C VAL A 90 1.21 3.76 -4.93
N ALA A 91 0.10 3.19 -4.46
CA ALA A 91 -1.24 3.52 -4.96
C ALA A 91 -2.26 3.51 -3.80
N ASP A 92 -2.00 4.35 -2.79
CA ASP A 92 -2.96 4.53 -1.69
C ASP A 92 -4.12 5.42 -2.17
N PRO A 93 -5.38 4.97 -2.07
CA PRO A 93 -6.54 5.74 -2.51
C PRO A 93 -6.82 7.00 -1.68
N ALA A 94 -6.17 7.19 -0.53
CA ALA A 94 -6.20 8.46 0.20
C ALA A 94 -5.24 9.52 -0.38
N GLU A 95 -4.30 9.11 -1.23
CA GLU A 95 -3.38 10.02 -1.90
C GLU A 95 -3.96 10.48 -3.24
N SER A 96 -3.53 11.65 -3.71
CA SER A 96 -4.07 12.27 -4.92
C SER A 96 -3.71 11.51 -6.20
N GLN A 97 -2.62 10.74 -6.19
CA GLN A 97 -2.04 10.12 -7.38
C GLN A 97 -1.44 8.75 -7.06
N ILE A 98 -1.42 7.90 -8.08
CA ILE A 98 -0.66 6.66 -8.12
C ILE A 98 0.77 7.02 -8.54
N LEU A 99 1.77 6.53 -7.80
CA LEU A 99 3.18 6.82 -8.06
C LEU A 99 3.91 5.56 -8.50
N LEU A 100 4.58 5.63 -9.65
CA LEU A 100 5.50 4.61 -10.13
C LEU A 100 6.91 5.19 -10.10
N MET A 101 7.84 4.47 -9.48
CA MET A 101 9.24 4.86 -9.36
C MET A 101 10.12 3.78 -9.97
N SER A 102 11.15 4.17 -10.71
CA SER A 102 12.18 3.24 -11.16
C SER A 102 13.02 2.77 -9.97
N ILE A 103 13.36 1.48 -9.95
CA ILE A 103 14.25 0.89 -8.95
C ILE A 103 15.71 0.91 -9.41
N LYS A 104 15.94 0.92 -10.73
CA LYS A 104 17.28 0.76 -11.32
C LYS A 104 17.69 2.00 -12.11
N ASP A 105 17.31 2.08 -13.38
CA ASP A 105 17.59 3.22 -14.25
C ASP A 105 16.31 4.06 -14.40
N PRO A 106 16.31 5.34 -14.02
CA PRO A 106 15.20 6.27 -14.25
C PRO A 106 14.64 6.23 -15.68
N LYS A 107 15.50 6.05 -16.70
CA LYS A 107 15.11 6.03 -18.12
C LYS A 107 14.31 4.80 -18.52
N GLU A 108 14.37 3.73 -17.73
CA GLU A 108 13.60 2.52 -17.99
C GLU A 108 12.11 2.65 -17.64
N LEU A 109 11.71 3.68 -16.90
CA LEU A 109 10.30 3.92 -16.57
C LEU A 109 9.64 4.77 -17.67
N THR A 110 9.06 4.09 -18.66
CA THR A 110 8.31 4.74 -19.75
C THR A 110 6.79 4.68 -19.50
N PRO A 111 5.98 5.51 -20.18
CA PRO A 111 4.53 5.44 -20.10
C PRO A 111 3.94 4.07 -20.48
N GLU A 112 4.52 3.39 -21.48
CA GLU A 112 4.08 2.06 -21.90
C GLU A 112 4.32 1.02 -20.80
N LYS A 113 5.47 1.13 -20.13
CA LYS A 113 5.79 0.29 -18.97
C LYS A 113 4.88 0.60 -17.79
N ALA A 114 4.52 1.87 -17.59
CA ALA A 114 3.53 2.25 -16.58
C ALA A 114 2.17 1.61 -16.85
N LEU A 115 1.67 1.62 -18.09
CA LEU A 115 0.46 0.90 -18.46
C LEU A 115 0.56 -0.60 -18.17
N GLN A 116 1.71 -1.22 -18.49
CA GLN A 116 1.96 -2.63 -18.18
C GLN A 116 1.90 -2.92 -16.67
N VAL A 117 2.49 -2.04 -15.86
CA VAL A 117 2.42 -2.12 -14.39
C VAL A 117 0.97 -2.04 -13.94
N LEU A 118 0.22 -1.03 -14.39
CA LEU A 118 -1.20 -0.84 -14.02
C LEU A 118 -2.05 -2.07 -14.37
N GLY A 119 -1.85 -2.66 -15.54
CA GLY A 119 -2.54 -3.89 -15.95
C GLY A 119 -2.18 -5.08 -15.06
N LYS A 120 -0.89 -5.28 -14.77
CA LYS A 120 -0.41 -6.41 -13.97
C LYS A 120 -0.90 -6.38 -12.51
N VAL A 121 -1.16 -5.20 -11.97
CA VAL A 121 -1.60 -5.03 -10.58
C VAL A 121 -3.11 -4.77 -10.44
N GLY A 122 -3.87 -4.76 -11.53
CA GLY A 122 -5.32 -4.55 -11.50
C GLY A 122 -5.75 -3.09 -11.26
N LEU A 123 -4.94 -2.11 -11.64
CA LEU A 123 -5.24 -0.67 -11.49
C LEU A 123 -5.79 -0.01 -12.76
N SER A 124 -5.82 -0.69 -13.91
CA SER A 124 -6.26 -0.11 -15.20
C SER A 124 -7.65 0.52 -15.15
N GLU A 125 -8.57 -0.05 -14.36
CA GLU A 125 -9.93 0.49 -14.22
C GLU A 125 -10.03 1.67 -13.26
N ARG A 126 -9.02 1.91 -12.42
CA ARG A 126 -9.02 2.96 -11.39
C ARG A 126 -8.10 4.13 -11.73
N ALA A 127 -7.05 3.92 -12.52
CA ALA A 127 -6.11 4.94 -12.96
C ALA A 127 -6.63 5.70 -14.18
N LEU A 128 -6.43 7.01 -14.24
CA LEU A 128 -6.76 7.84 -15.41
C LEU A 128 -5.73 7.58 -16.51
N LEU A 129 -6.12 6.86 -17.57
CA LEU A 129 -5.20 6.41 -18.62
C LEU A 129 -4.88 7.48 -19.68
N ASP A 130 -5.44 8.69 -19.55
CA ASP A 130 -5.06 9.84 -20.37
C ASP A 130 -3.66 10.32 -19.97
N MET A 131 -2.65 9.88 -20.74
CA MET A 131 -1.24 10.19 -20.49
C MET A 131 -0.94 11.69 -20.53
N THR A 132 -1.78 12.51 -21.17
CA THR A 132 -1.59 13.97 -21.18
C THR A 132 -1.79 14.60 -19.80
N LYS A 133 -2.42 13.86 -18.87
CA LYS A 133 -2.62 14.25 -17.47
C LYS A 133 -1.57 13.68 -16.52
N TRP A 134 -0.64 12.88 -17.01
CA TRP A 134 0.40 12.28 -16.18
C TRP A 134 1.51 13.29 -15.93
N VAL A 135 2.09 13.25 -14.75
CA VAL A 135 3.33 13.98 -14.46
C VAL A 135 4.48 13.00 -14.57
N ILE A 136 5.43 13.31 -15.45
CA ILE A 136 6.61 12.48 -15.70
C ILE A 136 7.82 13.32 -15.30
N ASP A 137 8.59 12.80 -14.36
CA ASP A 137 9.84 13.38 -13.88
C ASP A 137 10.88 12.25 -13.77
N GLU A 138 12.17 12.56 -13.73
CA GLU A 138 13.26 11.59 -13.82
C GLU A 138 13.05 10.32 -12.96
N GLY A 139 12.62 9.22 -13.59
CA GLY A 139 12.39 7.94 -12.91
C GLY A 139 11.12 7.88 -12.05
N LEU A 140 10.21 8.84 -12.17
CA LEU A 140 8.92 8.92 -11.51
C LEU A 140 7.80 9.19 -12.54
N ILE A 141 6.72 8.42 -12.46
CA ILE A 141 5.46 8.71 -13.17
C ILE A 141 4.36 8.80 -12.14
N ALA A 142 3.70 9.95 -12.07
CA ALA A 142 2.52 10.18 -11.25
C ALA A 142 1.25 10.18 -12.11
N ILE A 143 0.30 9.32 -11.74
CA ILE A 143 -0.90 9.00 -12.52
C ILE A 143 -2.12 9.37 -11.68
N PRO A 144 -3.01 10.27 -12.14
CA PRO A 144 -4.24 10.58 -11.42
C PRO A 144 -5.18 9.37 -11.31
N TRP A 145 -5.98 9.32 -10.25
CA TRP A 145 -7.12 8.41 -10.16
C TRP A 145 -8.26 8.88 -11.10
N LYS A 146 -9.06 7.97 -11.67
CA LYS A 146 -10.24 8.30 -12.51
C LYS A 146 -11.33 9.01 -11.71
N SER A 147 -11.49 8.66 -10.45
CA SER A 147 -12.41 9.28 -9.49
C SER A 147 -11.87 8.91 -8.12
N SER A 148 -11.62 9.89 -7.27
CA SER A 148 -11.20 9.63 -5.90
C SER A 148 -12.38 9.05 -5.13
N GLU A 149 -12.16 7.97 -4.35
CA GLU A 149 -13.08 7.53 -3.29
C GLU A 149 -13.10 8.52 -2.11
N THR A 150 -12.71 9.77 -2.33
CA THR A 150 -12.87 10.85 -1.35
C THR A 150 -14.35 11.18 -1.28
N GLY A 151 -15.07 10.41 -0.45
CA GLY A 151 -16.24 10.92 0.23
C GLY A 151 -15.86 12.26 0.87
N SER A 152 -16.66 13.27 0.58
CA SER A 152 -16.63 14.58 1.22
C SER A 152 -16.86 14.47 2.72
#